data_AF-A0A6A5AUN7-F1
#
_entry.id   AF-A0A6A5AUN7-F1
#
_cell.length_a   1.000
_cell.length_b   1.000
_cell.length_c   1.000
_cell.angle_alpha   90.00
_cell.angle_beta   90.00
_cell.angle_gamma   90.00
#
_symmetry.space_group_name_H-M   'P 1'
#
loop_
_entity.id
_entity.type
_entity.pdbx_description
1 polymer ?
#
loop_
_entity_poly.entity_id
_entity_poly.type
_entity_poly.pdbx_seq_one_letter_code
_entity_poly.pdbx_strand_id
1 'polypeptide(L)'
;MADMNKKIEEIVVKAAGVAIIDDEGMLVADDEWTEEREELAKSLLDQDKKLVAPFWQSKYEKEAAKSWDLFYKRNSTNFYKDRHYLHVVFPDLAPKDSDSADEKTWLLEVGCGVGNAALPLLEVNPRLHVVAIDFADKAVELFR
;
A
#
# COMPACT_ATOMS: atom_id res chain seq x y z
N MET A 1 9.25 14.95 -9.17
CA MET A 1 8.37 14.20 -8.25
C MET A 1 9.13 13.76 -7.00
N ALA A 2 10.24 13.02 -7.12
CA ALA A 2 11.12 12.67 -5.99
C ALA A 2 11.54 13.89 -5.14
N ASP A 3 11.93 14.98 -5.79
CA ASP A 3 12.36 16.22 -5.13
C ASP A 3 11.24 16.98 -4.40
N MET A 4 9.98 16.71 -4.75
CA MET A 4 8.80 17.30 -4.10
C MET A 4 8.33 16.44 -2.92
N ASN A 5 8.43 15.11 -3.03
CA ASN A 5 8.18 14.21 -1.91
C ASN A 5 9.21 14.42 -0.79
N LYS A 6 10.49 14.58 -1.15
CA LYS A 6 11.56 14.89 -0.19
C LYS A 6 11.31 16.21 0.54
N LYS A 7 10.82 17.25 -0.16
CA LYS A 7 10.42 18.51 0.46
C LYS A 7 9.22 18.38 1.38
N ILE A 8 8.24 17.53 1.04
CA ILE A 8 7.08 17.27 1.90
C ILE A 8 7.52 16.52 3.15
N GLU A 9 8.39 15.51 3.02
CA GLU A 9 8.99 14.80 4.15
C GLU A 9 9.79 15.75 5.05
N GLU A 10 10.64 16.61 4.48
CA GLU A 10 11.37 17.64 5.24
C GLU A 10 10.43 18.61 5.97
N ILE A 11 9.30 19.01 5.36
CA ILE A 11 8.29 19.87 5.99
C ILE A 11 7.58 19.14 7.14
N VAL A 12 7.22 17.87 6.95
CA VAL A 12 6.57 17.05 7.98
C VAL A 12 7.50 16.80 9.17
N VAL A 13 8.77 16.45 8.89
CA VAL A 13 9.82 16.30 9.90
C VAL A 13 10.08 17.61 10.65
N LYS A 14 10.12 18.74 9.94
CA LYS A 14 10.33 20.07 10.55
C LYS A 14 9.15 20.54 11.40
N ALA A 15 7.93 20.10 11.11
CA ALA A 15 6.74 20.42 11.88
C ALA A 15 6.57 19.52 13.12
N ALA A 16 6.98 18.25 13.04
CA ALA A 16 6.85 17.28 14.14
C ALA A 16 8.10 17.15 15.03
N GLY A 17 9.26 17.66 14.60
CA GLY A 17 10.52 17.59 15.33
C GLY A 17 11.24 16.24 15.29
N VAL A 18 10.53 15.18 14.88
CA VAL A 18 11.00 13.79 14.71
C VAL A 18 10.24 13.22 13.51
N ALA A 19 10.86 12.38 12.65
CA ALA A 19 10.09 11.70 11.61
C ALA A 19 9.11 10.74 12.30
N ILE A 20 7.86 10.65 11.84
CA ILE A 20 6.85 9.74 12.43
C ILE A 20 7.38 8.28 12.48
N ILE A 21 8.31 7.93 11.57
CA ILE A 21 9.02 6.65 11.52
C ILE A 21 9.94 6.39 12.72
N ASP A 22 10.50 7.43 13.32
CA ASP A 22 11.46 7.32 14.43
C ASP A 22 10.78 7.29 15.82
N ASP A 23 9.45 7.39 15.88
CA ASP A 23 8.65 7.29 17.11
C ASP A 23 7.69 6.09 17.01
N GLU A 24 8.10 4.97 17.60
CA GLU A 24 7.33 3.71 17.61
C GLU A 24 5.90 3.90 18.16
N GLY A 25 5.68 4.85 19.08
CA GLY A 25 4.37 5.11 19.68
C GLY A 25 3.43 5.93 18.79
N MET A 26 3.92 6.51 17.70
CA MET A 26 3.16 7.36 16.78
C MET A 26 2.92 6.71 15.41
N LEU A 27 3.55 5.57 15.13
CA LEU A 27 3.50 4.95 13.80
C LEU A 27 2.27 4.07 13.57
N VAL A 28 1.89 3.31 14.60
CA VAL A 28 0.78 2.36 14.57
C VAL A 28 -0.07 2.62 15.79
N ALA A 29 -1.35 2.90 15.54
CA ALA A 29 -2.36 2.86 16.59
C ALA A 29 -3.21 1.62 16.32
N ASP A 30 -3.42 0.80 17.34
CA ASP A 30 -4.38 -0.30 17.26
C ASP A 30 -5.76 0.30 17.04
N ASP A 31 -6.37 -0.04 15.89
CA ASP A 31 -7.72 0.38 15.59
C ASP A 31 -8.71 -0.51 16.34
N GLU A 32 -9.09 -0.10 17.55
CA GLU A 32 -10.06 -0.84 18.35
C GLU A 32 -11.47 -0.73 17.74
N TRP A 33 -12.07 -1.88 17.41
CA TRP A 33 -13.46 -1.96 16.97
C TRP A 33 -14.40 -1.90 18.17
N THR A 34 -14.80 -0.69 18.57
CA THR A 34 -15.72 -0.46 19.70
C THR A 34 -17.19 -0.55 19.30
N GLU A 35 -18.08 -0.69 20.29
CA GLU A 35 -19.54 -0.69 20.05
C GLU A 35 -20.00 0.64 19.40
N GLU A 36 -19.44 1.78 19.81
CA GLU A 36 -19.78 3.08 19.22
C GLU A 36 -19.37 3.18 17.75
N ARG A 37 -18.21 2.60 17.38
CA ARG A 37 -17.77 2.52 15.99
C ARG A 37 -18.66 1.61 15.16
N GLU A 38 -19.09 0.50 15.73
CA GLU A 38 -20.04 -0.39 15.06
C GLU A 38 -21.38 0.31 14.81
N GLU A 39 -21.90 1.05 15.80
CA GLU A 39 -23.14 1.82 15.65
C GLU A 39 -23.00 2.96 14.63
N LEU A 40 -21.86 3.66 14.62
CA LEU A 40 -21.54 4.65 13.60
C LEU A 40 -21.47 4.02 12.20
N ALA A 41 -20.78 2.89 12.04
CA ALA A 41 -20.68 2.19 10.77
C ALA A 41 -22.05 1.76 10.25
N LYS A 42 -22.92 1.21 11.13
CA LYS A 42 -24.32 0.88 10.78
C LYS A 42 -25.10 2.12 10.36
N SER A 43 -24.97 3.23 11.09
CA SER A 43 -25.64 4.50 10.75
C SER A 43 -25.21 5.04 9.39
N LEU A 44 -23.92 4.97 9.06
CA LEU A 44 -23.39 5.39 7.76
C LEU A 44 -23.89 4.48 6.62
N LEU A 45 -23.93 3.16 6.83
CA LEU A 45 -24.46 2.21 5.85
C LEU A 45 -25.97 2.42 5.61
N ASP A 46 -26.73 2.76 6.65
CA ASP A 46 -28.16 3.08 6.52
C ASP A 46 -28.43 4.37 5.73
N GLN A 47 -27.47 5.30 5.72
CA GLN A 47 -27.52 6.52 4.91
C GLN A 47 -27.06 6.25 3.46
N ASP A 48 -26.07 5.38 3.26
CA ASP A 48 -25.52 5.06 1.95
C ASP A 48 -26.30 3.95 1.21
N LYS A 49 -27.55 4.28 0.86
CA LYS A 49 -28.44 3.37 0.11
C LYS A 49 -28.28 3.46 -1.40
N LYS A 50 -27.38 4.32 -1.89
CA LYS A 50 -27.25 4.58 -3.32
C LYS A 50 -26.37 3.52 -3.97
N LEU A 51 -27.01 2.43 -4.37
CA LEU A 51 -26.33 1.39 -5.12
C LEU A 51 -25.99 1.86 -6.54
N VAL A 52 -24.81 1.46 -7.01
CA VAL A 52 -24.43 1.55 -8.41
C VAL A 52 -25.41 0.71 -9.24
N ALA A 53 -25.92 1.21 -10.37
CA ALA A 53 -26.89 0.45 -11.16
C ALA A 53 -26.30 -0.91 -11.60
N PRO A 54 -27.10 -2.00 -11.68
CA PRO A 54 -26.58 -3.36 -11.97
C PRO A 54 -25.75 -3.45 -13.25
N PHE A 55 -26.09 -2.66 -14.27
CA PHE A 55 -25.31 -2.54 -15.50
C PHE A 55 -23.86 -2.11 -15.23
N TRP A 56 -23.67 -1.07 -14.42
CA TRP A 56 -22.35 -0.53 -14.10
C TRP A 56 -21.55 -1.48 -13.22
N GLN A 57 -22.20 -2.15 -12.26
CA GLN A 57 -21.56 -3.20 -11.45
C GLN A 57 -20.98 -4.29 -12.36
N SER A 58 -21.83 -4.89 -13.20
CA SER A 58 -21.40 -5.96 -14.12
C SER A 58 -20.32 -5.50 -15.09
N LYS A 59 -20.41 -4.26 -15.57
CA LYS A 59 -19.39 -3.67 -16.45
C LYS A 59 -18.06 -3.53 -15.73
N TYR A 60 -18.03 -2.93 -14.54
CA TYR A 60 -16.78 -2.70 -13.81
C TYR A 60 -16.13 -3.99 -13.34
N GLU A 61 -16.90 -5.01 -12.97
CA GLU A 61 -16.36 -6.33 -12.65
C GLU A 61 -15.74 -7.00 -13.89
N LYS A 62 -16.46 -7.03 -15.02
CA LYS A 62 -15.97 -7.68 -16.25
C LYS A 62 -14.80 -6.94 -16.90
N GLU A 63 -14.81 -5.61 -16.83
CA GLU A 63 -13.79 -4.75 -17.45
C GLU A 63 -12.73 -4.25 -16.45
N ALA A 64 -12.64 -4.86 -15.25
CA ALA A 64 -11.72 -4.43 -14.20
C ALA A 64 -10.27 -4.36 -14.70
N ALA A 65 -9.76 -5.47 -15.24
CA ALA A 65 -8.38 -5.55 -15.74
C ALA A 65 -8.08 -4.48 -16.79
N LYS A 66 -8.99 -4.28 -17.75
CA LYS A 66 -8.85 -3.24 -18.79
C LYS A 66 -8.86 -1.82 -18.19
N SER A 67 -9.70 -1.59 -17.19
CA SER A 67 -9.81 -0.28 -16.54
C SER A 67 -8.53 0.07 -15.78
N TRP A 68 -7.95 -0.90 -15.08
CA TRP A 68 -6.66 -0.74 -14.39
C TRP A 68 -5.50 -0.60 -15.36
N ASP A 69 -5.48 -1.37 -16.44
CA ASP A 69 -4.46 -1.25 -17.49
C ASP A 69 -4.47 0.15 -18.14
N LEU A 70 -5.67 0.68 -18.46
CA LEU A 70 -5.81 2.05 -18.96
C LEU A 70 -5.36 3.10 -17.93
N PHE A 71 -5.67 2.88 -16.66
CA PHE A 71 -5.22 3.73 -15.58
C PHE A 71 -3.69 3.81 -15.51
N TYR A 72 -2.98 2.68 -15.55
CA TYR A 72 -1.52 2.67 -15.52
C TYR A 72 -0.89 3.20 -16.81
N LYS A 73 -1.52 2.99 -17.97
CA LYS A 73 -1.11 3.64 -19.23
C LYS A 73 -1.16 5.16 -19.13
N ARG A 74 -2.15 5.71 -18.42
CA ARG A 74 -2.34 7.16 -18.26
C ARG A 74 -1.46 7.77 -17.18
N ASN A 75 -1.31 7.10 -16.04
CA ASN A 75 -0.68 7.68 -14.85
C ASN A 75 0.76 7.21 -14.62
N SER A 76 1.19 6.14 -15.29
CA SER A 76 2.51 5.53 -15.12
C SER A 76 2.82 5.25 -13.64
N THR A 77 3.97 5.70 -13.14
CA THR A 77 4.45 5.45 -11.77
C THR A 77 4.18 6.62 -10.82
N ASN A 78 3.36 7.60 -11.22
CA ASN A 78 3.25 8.88 -10.51
C ASN A 78 2.04 9.00 -9.58
N PHE A 79 1.20 7.96 -9.47
CA PHE A 79 -0.06 8.05 -8.75
C PHE A 79 0.06 7.69 -7.26
N TYR A 80 0.58 6.50 -6.96
CA TYR A 80 0.73 6.03 -5.59
C TYR A 80 2.10 6.45 -5.03
N LYS A 81 2.16 6.62 -3.71
CA LYS A 81 3.40 6.88 -2.99
C LYS A 81 4.02 5.58 -2.51
N ASP A 82 5.34 5.58 -2.40
CA ASP A 82 6.11 4.49 -1.84
C ASP A 82 5.83 4.29 -0.35
N ARG A 83 5.67 3.03 0.06
CA ARG A 83 5.29 2.64 1.43
C ARG A 83 6.53 2.24 2.23
N HIS A 84 7.36 3.23 2.54
CA HIS A 84 8.60 3.03 3.31
C HIS A 84 8.39 2.59 4.76
N TYR A 85 7.16 2.49 5.25
CA TYR A 85 6.85 2.16 6.64
C TYR A 85 6.46 0.69 6.87
N LEU A 86 6.30 -0.11 5.81
CA LEU A 86 5.73 -1.47 5.94
C LEU A 86 6.56 -2.41 6.81
N HIS A 87 7.88 -2.30 6.79
CA HIS A 87 8.76 -3.11 7.63
C HIS A 87 8.64 -2.78 9.13
N VAL A 88 8.20 -1.57 9.46
CA VAL A 88 7.96 -1.17 10.85
C VAL A 88 6.59 -1.64 11.33
N VAL A 89 5.56 -1.51 10.47
CA VAL A 89 4.19 -1.97 10.78
C VAL A 89 4.11 -3.51 10.84
N PHE A 90 4.90 -4.19 10.01
CA PHE A 90 4.99 -5.64 9.96
C PHE A 90 6.43 -6.06 10.28
N PRO A 91 6.79 -6.22 11.57
CA PRO A 91 8.16 -6.55 11.98
C PRO A 91 8.70 -7.85 11.35
N ASP A 92 7.82 -8.76 10.93
CA ASP A 92 8.22 -9.99 10.22
C ASP A 92 8.78 -9.74 8.81
N LEU A 93 8.55 -8.56 8.23
CA LEU A 93 9.12 -8.15 6.96
C LEU A 93 10.47 -7.43 7.12
N ALA A 94 10.82 -7.01 8.34
CA ALA A 94 12.10 -6.37 8.62
C ALA A 94 13.27 -7.38 8.61
N PRO A 95 14.50 -6.93 8.34
CA PRO A 95 15.68 -7.78 8.49
C PRO A 95 15.86 -8.19 9.96
N LYS A 96 16.04 -9.49 10.21
CA LYS A 96 16.36 -10.03 11.54
C LYS A 96 17.81 -10.52 11.58
N ASP A 97 18.53 -10.23 12.66
CA ASP A 97 19.92 -10.66 12.86
C ASP A 97 20.06 -12.18 13.04
N SER A 98 19.00 -12.84 13.48
CA SER A 98 18.95 -14.29 13.69
C SER A 98 18.75 -15.12 12.43
N ASP A 99 18.33 -14.47 11.34
CA ASP A 99 18.00 -15.16 10.09
C ASP A 99 19.28 -15.76 9.50
N SER A 100 19.29 -17.08 9.39
CA SER A 100 20.38 -17.79 8.70
C SER A 100 20.41 -17.40 7.22
N ALA A 101 21.58 -17.48 6.57
CA ALA A 101 21.71 -17.15 5.15
C ALA A 101 20.81 -18.00 4.22
N ASP A 102 20.32 -19.14 4.71
CA ASP A 102 19.47 -20.07 3.96
C ASP A 102 17.97 -19.88 4.24
N GLU A 103 17.60 -19.04 5.21
CA GLU A 103 16.21 -18.79 5.58
C GLU A 103 15.57 -17.77 4.64
N LYS A 104 14.53 -18.20 3.92
CA LYS A 104 13.85 -17.40 2.89
C LYS A 104 12.48 -16.96 3.36
N THR A 105 12.30 -15.66 3.51
CA THR A 105 10.98 -15.06 3.72
C THR A 105 10.34 -14.76 2.38
N TRP A 106 9.19 -15.38 2.11
CA TRP A 106 8.42 -15.15 0.88
C TRP A 106 7.29 -14.17 1.13
N LEU A 107 7.12 -13.21 0.20
CA LEU A 107 6.04 -12.25 0.20
C LEU A 107 5.24 -12.40 -1.10
N LEU A 108 3.94 -12.64 -1.00
CA LEU A 108 3.01 -12.57 -2.13
C LEU A 108 2.28 -11.22 -2.08
N GLU A 109 2.48 -10.39 -3.09
CA GLU A 109 1.74 -9.13 -3.25
C GLU A 109 0.71 -9.28 -4.37
N VAL A 110 -0.57 -9.22 -4.00
CA VAL A 110 -1.71 -9.28 -4.94
C VAL A 110 -2.22 -7.86 -5.21
N GLY A 111 -2.27 -7.47 -6.48
CA GLY A 111 -2.55 -6.09 -6.86
C GLY A 111 -1.33 -5.20 -6.64
N CYS A 112 -0.17 -5.68 -7.10
CA CYS A 112 1.13 -5.07 -6.82
C CYS A 112 1.35 -3.71 -7.51
N GLY A 113 0.49 -3.36 -8.47
CA GLY A 113 0.59 -2.13 -9.22
C GLY A 113 1.97 -1.98 -9.87
N VAL A 114 2.64 -0.87 -9.55
CA VAL A 114 4.00 -0.56 -10.04
C VAL A 114 5.08 -0.77 -8.97
N GLY A 115 4.76 -1.44 -7.86
CA GLY A 115 5.74 -1.85 -6.85
C GLY A 115 6.00 -0.85 -5.72
N ASN A 116 5.11 0.12 -5.50
CA ASN A 116 5.26 1.10 -4.42
C ASN A 116 5.32 0.49 -3.00
N ALA A 117 4.92 -0.77 -2.80
CA ALA A 117 5.09 -1.48 -1.54
C ALA A 117 6.33 -2.39 -1.56
N ALA A 118 6.41 -3.30 -2.54
CA ALA A 118 7.50 -4.27 -2.64
C ALA A 118 8.89 -3.67 -2.88
N LEU A 119 9.04 -2.63 -3.71
CA LEU A 119 10.36 -2.07 -4.02
C LEU A 119 11.02 -1.44 -2.77
N PRO A 120 10.35 -0.55 -2.01
CA PRO A 120 10.89 -0.06 -0.73
C PRO A 120 11.17 -1.17 0.28
N LEU A 121 10.32 -2.21 0.33
CA LEU A 121 10.55 -3.36 1.22
C LEU A 121 11.81 -4.14 0.83
N LEU A 122 12.06 -4.34 -0.47
CA LEU A 122 13.27 -5.00 -0.97
C LEU A 122 14.54 -4.17 -0.74
N GLU A 123 14.44 -2.84 -0.76
CA GLU A 123 15.55 -1.96 -0.38
C GLU A 123 15.93 -2.12 1.10
N VAL A 124 14.94 -2.25 1.99
CA VAL A 124 15.15 -2.42 3.43
C VAL A 124 15.56 -3.86 3.76
N ASN A 125 14.91 -4.85 3.17
CA ASN A 125 15.18 -6.28 3.38
C ASN A 125 15.41 -7.00 2.04
N PRO A 126 16.64 -6.99 1.51
CA PRO A 126 16.99 -7.66 0.26
C PRO A 126 16.84 -9.18 0.28
N ARG A 127 16.57 -9.79 1.45
CA ARG A 127 16.33 -11.23 1.60
C ARG A 127 14.89 -11.64 1.31
N LEU A 128 13.98 -10.68 1.19
CA LEU A 128 12.60 -10.98 0.80
C LEU A 128 12.56 -11.56 -0.61
N HIS A 129 11.85 -12.66 -0.75
CA HIS A 129 11.49 -13.23 -2.04
C HIS A 129 10.07 -12.80 -2.39
N VAL A 130 9.95 -11.78 -3.24
CA VAL A 130 8.66 -11.19 -3.59
C VAL A 130 8.10 -11.83 -4.86
N VAL A 131 6.89 -12.35 -4.77
CA VAL A 131 6.02 -12.67 -5.92
C VAL A 131 4.98 -11.57 -6.01
N ALA A 132 5.11 -10.73 -7.03
CA ALA A 132 4.23 -9.60 -7.25
C ALA A 132 3.31 -9.91 -8.44
N ILE A 133 1.99 -9.85 -8.24
CA ILE A 133 1.00 -10.12 -9.27
C ILE A 133 0.01 -8.98 -9.40
N ASP A 134 -0.32 -8.64 -10.64
CA ASP A 134 -1.38 -7.69 -10.99
C ASP A 134 -2.04 -8.17 -12.28
N PHE A 135 -3.36 -7.97 -12.40
CA PHE A 135 -4.09 -8.30 -13.63
C PHE A 135 -3.93 -7.26 -14.76
N ALA A 136 -3.32 -6.11 -14.46
CA ALA A 136 -3.06 -5.06 -15.43
C ALA A 136 -1.65 -5.23 -15.97
N ASP A 137 -1.56 -5.69 -17.23
CA ASP A 137 -0.27 -5.92 -17.91
C ASP A 137 0.64 -4.69 -17.82
N LYS A 138 0.09 -3.48 -18.00
CA LYS A 138 0.88 -2.25 -17.90
C LYS A 138 1.46 -2.01 -16.51
N ALA A 139 0.77 -2.42 -15.44
CA ALA A 139 1.27 -2.27 -14.08
C ALA A 139 2.54 -3.12 -13.89
N VAL A 140 2.45 -4.41 -14.24
CA VAL A 140 3.57 -5.36 -14.17
C VAL A 140 4.72 -4.96 -15.11
N GLU A 141 4.41 -4.39 -16.28
CA GLU A 141 5.45 -3.87 -17.20
C GLU A 141 6.24 -2.70 -16.57
N LEU A 142 5.55 -1.83 -15.81
CA LEU A 142 6.14 -0.67 -15.14
C LEU A 142 6.83 -1.03 -13.82
N PHE A 143 6.53 -2.20 -13.25
CA PHE A 143 7.18 -2.75 -12.06
C PHE A 143 8.58 -3.28 -12.42
N ARG A 144 9.52 -2.38 -12.74
CA ARG A 144 10.90 -2.71 -13.14
C ARG A 144 11.91 -1.75 -12.55
#